data_AF-A0A7W7DXD5-F1
#
_entry.id   AF-A0A7W7DXD5-F1
#
_cell.length_a   1.000
_cell.length_b   1.000
_cell.length_c   1.000
_cell.angle_alpha   90.00
_cell.angle_beta   90.00
_cell.angle_gamma   90.00
#
_symmetry.space_group_name_H-M   'P 1'
#
loop_
_entity.id
_entity.type
_entity.pdbx_description
1 polymer ?
#
loop_
_entity_poly.entity_id
_entity_poly.type
_entity_poly.pdbx_seq_one_letter_code
_entity_poly.pdbx_strand_id
1 'polypeptide(L)' 'MAVAQGFEAQREPVGKRITARIALPDDPGGDITGRRPQ' A
#
# COMPACT_ATOMS: atom_id res chain seq x y z
N MET A 1 -9.36 2.99 4.94
CA MET A 1 -8.23 2.02 4.87
C MET A 1 -7.10 2.68 4.10
N ALA A 2 -5.85 2.44 4.47
CA ALA A 2 -4.69 3.03 3.81
C ALA A 2 -4.09 2.07 2.78
N VAL A 3 -3.81 2.54 1.57
CA VAL A 3 -3.29 1.70 0.46
C VAL A 3 -1.97 2.26 -0.06
N ALA A 4 -1.00 1.37 -0.28
CA ALA A 4 0.27 1.75 -0.88
C ALA A 4 0.09 1.96 -2.40
N GLN A 5 0.32 3.18 -2.86
CA GLN A 5 0.29 3.50 -4.30
C GLN A 5 1.58 3.09 -5.02
N GLY A 6 2.65 2.91 -4.26
CA GLY A 6 3.94 2.45 -4.75
C GLY A 6 4.87 2.16 -3.59
N PHE A 7 5.82 1.25 -3.79
CA PHE A 7 6.81 0.90 -2.78
C PHE A 7 8.14 0.50 -3.42
N GLU A 8 9.20 0.66 -2.63
CA GLU A 8 10.52 0.13 -2.90
C GLU A 8 10.90 -0.84 -1.80
N ALA A 9 11.47 -1.98 -2.19
CA ALA A 9 11.94 -3.01 -1.28
C ALA A 9 13.44 -3.19 -1.43
N GLN A 10 14.19 -2.88 -0.38
CA GLN A 10 15.63 -3.05 -0.33
C GLN A 10 15.98 -4.22 0.60
N ARG A 11 16.95 -5.05 0.18
CA ARG A 11 17.45 -6.14 1.01
C ARG A 11 18.56 -5.63 1.91
N GLU A 12 18.41 -5.87 3.20
CA GLU A 12 19.35 -5.53 4.25
C GLU A 12 19.95 -6.84 4.81
N PRO A 13 21.10 -6.79 5.50
CA PRO A 13 21.76 -7.98 6.05
C PRO A 13 20.85 -8.85 6.93
N VAL A 14 19.92 -8.22 7.66
CA VAL A 14 19.01 -8.88 8.62
C VAL A 14 17.54 -8.81 8.23
N GLY A 15 17.19 -8.29 7.05
CA GLY A 15 15.78 -8.14 6.69
C GLY A 15 15.51 -7.37 5.40
N LYS A 16 14.34 -6.75 5.36
CA LYS A 16 13.94 -5.86 4.27
C LYS A 16 13.64 -4.49 4.83
N ARG A 17 14.15 -3.46 4.15
CA ARG A 17 13.69 -2.08 4.36
C ARG A 17 12.67 -1.78 3.27
N ILE A 18 11.44 -1.48 3.68
CA ILE A 18 10.35 -1.14 2.79
C ILE A 18 10.03 0.34 2.94
N THR A 19 10.05 1.07 1.83
CA THR A 19 9.57 2.45 1.77
C THR A 19 8.36 2.48 0.87
N ALA A 20 7.22 2.96 1.38
CA ALA A 20 5.96 2.99 0.64
C ALA A 20 5.32 4.38 0.68
N ARG A 21 4.68 4.76 -0.42
CA ARG A 21 3.80 5.94 -0.47
C ARG A 21 2.38 5.48 -0.18
N ILE A 22 1.85 5.92 0.96
CA ILE A 22 0.55 5.48 1.45
C ILE A 22 -0.49 6.57 1.18
N ALA A 23 -1.56 6.20 0.47
CA ALA A 23 -2.74 7.04 0.36
C ALA A 23 -3.63 6.84 1.59
N LEU A 24 -4.09 7.95 2.16
CA LEU A 24 -5.03 8.01 3.27
C LEU A 24 -6.33 8.67 2.78
N PRO A 25 -7.24 7.91 2.16
CA PRO A 25 -8.52 8.45 1.72
C PRO A 25 -9.42 8.76 2.92
N ASP A 26 -10.12 9.89 2.84
CA ASP A 26 -11.03 10.36 3.88
C ASP A 26 -12.33 9.55 3.95
N ASP A 27 -12.76 8.92 2.84
CA ASP A 27 -13.91 8.02 2.78
C ASP A 27 -13.45 6.56 2.63
N PRO A 28 -13.66 5.70 3.64
CA PRO A 28 -13.30 4.28 3.58
C PRO A 28 -14.18 3.44 2.63
N GLY A 29 -15.24 4.00 2.02
CA GLY A 29 -16.28 3.27 1.29
C GLY A 29 -16.05 2.99 -0.20
N GLY A 30 -15.13 3.68 -0.88
CA GLY A 30 -14.86 3.46 -2.31
C GLY A 30 -13.75 2.43 -2.53
N ASP A 31 -13.97 1.37 -3.31
CA ASP A 31 -13.05 0.23 -3.58
C ASP A 31 -11.55 0.62 -3.68
N ILE A 32 -10.91 0.69 -2.50
CA ILE A 32 -9.55 1.21 -2.33
C ILE A 32 -8.51 0.23 -2.90
N THR A 33 -8.93 -1.01 -3.16
CA THR A 33 -8.06 -2.09 -3.62
C THR A 33 -8.24 -2.43 -5.11
N GLY A 34 -9.16 -1.74 -5.81
CA GLY A 34 -9.48 -2.03 -7.21
C GLY A 34 -9.99 -3.45 -7.45
N ARG A 35 -10.51 -4.12 -6.41
CA ARG A 35 -11.07 -5.46 -6.53
C ARG A 35 -12.53 -5.32 -6.97
N ARG A 36 -12.78 -5.53 -8.26
CA ARG A 36 -14.14 -5.77 -8.73
C ARG A 36 -14.68 -7.02 -8.02
N PRO A 37 -15.85 -6.95 -7.36
CA PRO A 37 -16.52 -8.16 -6.88
C PRO A 37 -16.85 -9.03 -8.11
N GLN A 38 -16.42 -10.29 -8.08
CA GLN A 38 -16.85 -11.33 -9.02
C GLN A 38 -18.11 -12.00 -8.48
#